data_AF-A0A1A8HC82-F1
#
_entry.id   AF-A0A1A8HC82-F1
#
_cell.length_a   1.000
_cell.length_b   1.000
_cell.length_c   1.000
_cell.angle_alpha   90.00
_cell.angle_beta   90.00
_cell.angle_gamma   90.00
#
_symmetry.space_group_name_H-M   'P 1'
#
loop_
_entity.id
_entity.type
_entity.pdbx_description
1 polymer ?
#
loop_
_entity_poly.entity_id
_entity_poly.type
_entity_poly.pdbx_seq_one_letter_code
_entity_poly.pdbx_strand_id
1 'polypeptide(L)' 'VPPTGAHHLAADFSSALRLVDTKLADQADQVWVIGGSSLYKELMESRGTKRLFVTRILKQFDSDTFLPEISPEKYRLLPE' A
#
# COMPACT_ATOMS: atom_id res chain seq x y z
N VAL A 1 8.22 -19.49 -4.93
CA VAL A 1 6.99 -19.79 -5.70
C VAL A 1 5.81 -19.17 -4.98
N PRO A 2 4.81 -18.64 -5.68
CA PRO A 2 3.64 -18.07 -5.02
C PRO A 2 2.85 -19.13 -4.24
N PRO A 3 2.23 -18.76 -3.10
CA PRO A 3 1.33 -19.64 -2.38
C PRO A 3 0.07 -19.94 -3.19
N THR A 4 -0.67 -20.99 -2.81
CA THR A 4 -1.91 -21.38 -3.47
C THR A 4 -2.91 -20.22 -3.54
N GLY A 5 -3.38 -19.91 -4.74
CA GLY A 5 -4.32 -18.82 -5.00
C GLY A 5 -3.68 -17.46 -5.33
N ALA A 6 -2.39 -17.27 -5.06
CA ALA A 6 -1.68 -16.05 -5.46
C ALA A 6 -1.09 -16.18 -6.88
N HIS A 7 -1.25 -15.14 -7.71
CA HIS A 7 -0.66 -15.10 -9.05
C HIS A 7 0.87 -14.93 -9.03
N HIS A 8 1.36 -14.13 -8.08
CA HIS A 8 2.76 -13.74 -8.01
C HIS A 8 3.25 -13.68 -6.55
N LEU A 9 4.55 -13.83 -6.39
CA LEU A 9 5.27 -13.61 -5.14
C LEU A 9 6.51 -12.78 -5.44
N ALA A 10 6.68 -11.69 -4.70
CA ALA A 10 7.88 -10.86 -4.71
C ALA A 10 8.51 -10.89 -3.32
N ALA A 11 9.84 -10.76 -3.26
CA ALA A 11 10.59 -10.82 -2.00
C ALA A 11 10.44 -9.55 -1.13
N ASP A 12 10.10 -8.43 -1.76
CA ASP A 12 10.03 -7.10 -1.16
C ASP A 12 9.12 -6.17 -1.99
N PHE A 13 8.78 -5.02 -1.43
CA PHE A 13 7.90 -4.04 -2.06
C PHE A 13 8.44 -3.50 -3.39
N SER A 14 9.74 -3.21 -3.47
CA SER A 14 10.37 -2.68 -4.68
C SER A 14 10.33 -3.69 -5.84
N SER A 15 10.57 -4.96 -5.53
CA SER A 15 10.49 -6.06 -6.48
C SER A 15 9.06 -6.33 -6.95
N ALA A 16 8.06 -6.09 -6.10
CA ALA A 16 6.65 -6.16 -6.48
C ALA A 16 6.28 -5.04 -7.47
N LEU A 17 6.69 -3.79 -7.21
CA LEU A 17 6.46 -2.68 -8.13
C LEU A 17 7.15 -2.90 -9.48
N ARG A 18 8.41 -3.35 -9.47
CA ARG A 18 9.13 -3.71 -10.70
C ARG A 18 8.41 -4.80 -11.50
N LEU A 19 7.77 -5.76 -10.84
CA LEU A 19 6.97 -6.79 -11.50
C LEU A 19 5.77 -6.16 -12.23
N VAL A 20 5.08 -5.21 -11.59
CA VAL A 20 3.96 -4.49 -12.19
C VAL A 20 4.43 -3.69 -13.40
N ASP A 21 5.49 -2.89 -13.25
CA ASP A 21 6.02 -2.00 -14.30
C ASP A 21 6.61 -2.75 -15.50
N THR A 22 6.83 -4.06 -15.39
CA THR A 22 7.46 -4.86 -16.45
C THR A 22 6.53 -5.95 -16.98
N LYS A 23 6.22 -6.96 -16.18
CA LYS A 23 5.50 -8.14 -16.64
C LYS A 23 3.99 -7.94 -16.72
N LEU A 24 3.47 -6.99 -15.95
CA LEU A 24 2.04 -6.72 -15.87
C LEU A 24 1.67 -5.35 -16.43
N ALA A 25 2.62 -4.65 -17.06
CA ALA A 25 2.43 -3.28 -17.52
C ALA A 25 1.24 -3.13 -18.48
N ASP A 26 1.00 -4.15 -19.33
CA ASP A 26 -0.10 -4.16 -20.29
C ASP A 26 -1.44 -4.63 -19.70
N GLN A 27 -1.45 -5.12 -18.45
CA GLN A 27 -2.62 -5.73 -17.81
C GLN A 27 -3.10 -4.94 -16.57
N ALA A 28 -2.19 -4.25 -15.90
CA ALA A 28 -2.47 -3.55 -14.66
C ALA A 28 -2.66 -2.05 -14.91
N ASP A 29 -3.85 -1.53 -14.58
CA ASP A 29 -4.15 -0.09 -14.61
C ASP A 29 -3.74 0.59 -13.30
N GLN A 30 -4.12 0.03 -12.15
CA GLN A 30 -3.91 0.62 -10.84
C GLN A 30 -3.29 -0.37 -9.85
N VAL A 31 -2.38 0.14 -9.02
CA VAL A 31 -1.77 -0.60 -7.92
C VAL A 31 -2.41 -0.18 -6.60
N TRP A 32 -2.99 -1.15 -5.91
CA TRP A 32 -3.60 -0.96 -4.59
C TRP A 32 -2.79 -1.71 -3.53
N VAL A 33 -2.26 -0.97 -2.55
CA VAL A 33 -1.62 -1.55 -1.38
C VAL A 33 -2.70 -1.77 -0.31
N ILE A 34 -2.97 -3.03 0.02
CA ILE A 34 -4.04 -3.43 0.96
C ILE A 34 -3.53 -3.85 2.36
N GLY A 35 -2.26 -3.56 2.65
CA GLY A 35 -1.64 -3.79 3.97
C GLY A 35 -0.58 -4.90 3.97
N GLY A 36 0.04 -5.23 5.12
CA GLY A 36 -0.20 -4.69 6.47
C GLY A 36 0.59 -3.44 6.84
N SER A 37 0.75 -3.16 8.14
CA SER A 37 1.38 -1.95 8.68
C SER A 37 2.78 -1.67 8.11
N SER A 38 3.64 -2.70 7.99
CA SER A 38 4.97 -2.58 7.39
C SER A 38 4.90 -2.14 5.92
N LEU A 39 3.97 -2.73 5.15
CA LEU A 39 3.80 -2.40 3.74
C LEU A 39 3.26 -0.98 3.54
N TYR A 40 2.35 -0.54 4.41
CA TYR A 40 1.90 0.85 4.42
C TYR A 40 3.05 1.81 4.74
N LYS A 41 3.92 1.45 5.68
CA LYS A 41 5.10 2.26 6.01
C LYS A 41 6.03 2.38 4.79
N GLU A 42 6.35 1.27 4.14
CA GLU A 42 7.18 1.25 2.93
C GLU A 42 6.55 2.08 1.80
N LEU A 43 5.24 1.97 1.56
CA LEU A 43 4.52 2.83 0.62
C LEU A 43 4.62 4.32 1.02
N MET A 44 4.42 4.64 2.30
CA MET A 44 4.43 6.02 2.77
C MET A 44 5.83 6.65 2.73
N GLU A 45 6.89 5.84 2.79
CA GLU A 45 8.29 6.26 2.68
C GLU A 45 8.82 6.22 1.23
N SER A 46 8.17 5.49 0.32
CA SER A 46 8.60 5.39 -1.08
C SER A 46 8.52 6.72 -1.83
N ARG A 47 9.29 6.84 -2.91
CA ARG A 47 9.19 7.98 -3.83
C ARG A 47 8.00 7.79 -4.78
N GLY A 48 7.46 8.90 -5.27
CA GLY A 48 6.39 8.90 -6.27
C GLY A 48 5.01 9.28 -5.72
N THR A 49 4.05 9.35 -6.63
CA THR A 49 2.67 9.74 -6.32
C THR A 49 1.95 8.58 -5.65
N LYS A 50 1.24 8.89 -4.57
CA LYS A 50 0.45 7.94 -3.80
C LYS A 50 -0.75 8.65 -3.20
N ARG A 51 -1.84 7.90 -3.04
CA ARG A 51 -3.07 8.36 -2.43
C ARG A 51 -3.45 7.38 -1.34
N LEU A 52 -3.78 7.91 -0.15
CA LEU A 52 -4.26 7.11 0.97
C LEU A 52 -5.79 7.20 0.98
N PHE A 53 -6.45 6.08 0.76
CA PHE A 53 -7.90 5.96 0.95
C PHE A 53 -8.14 5.42 2.36
N VAL A 54 -8.54 6.30 3.28
CA VAL A 54 -8.60 6.00 4.71
C VAL A 54 -10.05 5.97 5.17
N THR A 55 -10.52 4.81 5.61
CA THR A 55 -11.81 4.68 6.29
C THR A 55 -11.63 5.00 7.78
N ARG A 56 -12.27 6.07 8.27
CA ARG A 56 -12.22 6.45 9.69
C ARG A 56 -13.31 5.74 10.47
N ILE A 57 -12.93 4.69 11.19
CA ILE A 57 -13.84 4.01 12.13
C ILE A 57 -13.91 4.84 13.42
N LEU A 58 -15.05 5.47 13.68
CA LEU A 58 -15.27 6.35 14.84
C LEU A 58 -15.56 5.57 16.13
N LYS A 59 -14.78 4.52 16.38
CA LYS A 59 -14.85 3.64 17.55
C LYS A 59 -13.47 3.08 17.87
N GLN A 60 -13.18 2.89 19.15
CA GLN A 60 -11.93 2.30 19.62
C GLN A 60 -12.03 0.77 19.73
N PHE A 61 -10.94 0.09 19.39
CA PHE A 61 -10.79 -1.36 19.47
C PHE A 61 -9.38 -1.70 19.97
N ASP A 62 -9.28 -2.73 20.80
CA ASP A 62 -7.98 -3.28 21.17
C ASP A 62 -7.32 -3.88 19.93
N SER A 63 -6.14 -3.38 19.60
CA SER A 63 -5.42 -3.69 18.35
C SER A 63 -3.96 -3.99 18.65
N ASP A 64 -3.38 -4.97 17.96
CA ASP A 64 -1.95 -5.32 18.06
C ASP A 64 -1.08 -4.65 16.98
N THR A 65 -1.74 -4.08 15.95
CA THR A 65 -1.13 -3.52 14.76
C THR A 65 -1.80 -2.20 14.42
N PHE A 66 -1.01 -1.18 14.08
CA PHE A 66 -1.49 0.17 13.82
C PHE A 66 -1.03 0.68 12.45
N LEU A 67 -1.82 1.59 11.85
CA LEU A 67 -1.40 2.31 10.65
C LEU A 67 -0.27 3.29 11.01
N PRO A 68 0.76 3.46 10.16
CA PRO A 68 1.75 4.51 10.36
C PRO A 68 1.11 5.90 10.40
N GLU A 69 1.75 6.83 11.11
CA GLU A 69 1.24 8.20 11.23
C GLU A 69 1.16 8.91 9.87
N ILE A 70 -0.03 9.43 9.54
CA ILE A 70 -0.26 10.23 8.34
C ILE A 70 0.09 11.68 8.66
N SER A 71 1.35 12.05 8.42
CA SER A 71 1.84 13.41 8.69
C SER A 71 1.19 14.46 7.76
N PRO A 72 0.66 15.58 8.31
CA PRO A 72 0.10 16.68 7.52
C PRO A 72 1.16 17.47 6.73
N GLU A 73 2.45 17.30 7.04
CA GLU A 73 3.55 17.89 6.26
C GLU A 73 3.74 17.16 4.91
N LYS A 74 3.39 15.87 4.87
CA LYS A 74 3.58 15.00 3.69
C LYS A 74 2.28 14.75 2.93
N TYR A 75 1.14 14.79 3.62
CA TYR A 75 -0.17 14.48 3.07
C TYR A 75 -1.16 15.60 3.32
N ARG A 76 -2.06 15.79 2.36
CA ARG A 76 -3.20 16.70 2.47
C ARG A 76 -4.48 15.90 2.33
N LEU A 77 -5.46 16.19 3.19
CA LEU A 77 -6.82 15.70 3.01
C LEU A 77 -7.44 16.37 1.77
N LEU A 78 -7.88 15.57 0.82
CA LEU A 78 -8.58 16.06 -0.36
C LEU A 78 -10.04 16.36 -0.01
N PRO A 79 -10.66 17.38 -0.62
CA PRO A 79 -12.10 17.59 -0.52
C PRO A 79 -12.85 16.43 -1.19
N GLU A 80 -14.11 16.25 -0.78
CA GLU A 80 -15.07 15.38 -1.48
C GLU A 80 -15.43 15.93 -2.87
#